data_AF-A0A1C6GM89-F1
#
_entry.id   AF-A0A1C6GM89-F1
#
_cell.length_a   1.000
_cell.length_b   1.000
_cell.length_c   1.000
_cell.angle_alpha   90.00
_cell.angle_beta   90.00
_cell.angle_gamma   90.00
#
_symmetry.space_group_name_H-M   'P 1'
#
loop_
_entity.id
_entity.type
_entity.pdbx_description
1 polymer ?
#
loop_
_entity_poly.entity_id
_entity_poly.type
_entity_poly.pdbx_seq_one_letter_code
_entity_poly.pdbx_strand_id
1 'polypeptide(L)' 'MVSKKSEEFICPICGEIMKEYPYAYDNKQYDKVYYKCAVCGHKEVKIV' A
#
# COMPACT_ATOMS: atom_id res chain seq x y z
N MET A 1 13.91 16.49 10.88
CA MET A 1 13.48 15.08 11.00
C MET A 1 12.12 15.01 10.31
N VAL A 2 12.09 14.76 8.99
CA VAL A 2 10.82 14.82 8.24
C VAL A 2 10.09 13.50 8.45
N SER A 3 9.09 13.53 9.34
CA SER A 3 8.17 12.41 9.55
C SER A 3 7.33 12.27 8.30
N LYS A 4 7.76 11.42 7.35
CA LYS A 4 6.88 10.93 6.30
C LYS A 4 5.71 10.26 7.01
N LYS A 5 4.54 10.90 6.92
CA LYS A 5 3.26 10.35 7.36
C LYS A 5 3.05 9.12 6.47
N SER A 6 3.52 7.96 6.92
CA SER A 6 3.19 6.70 6.27
C SER A 6 1.67 6.63 6.30
N GLU A 7 1.02 6.80 5.16
CA GLU A 7 -0.42 6.59 5.06
C GLU A 7 -0.67 5.13 5.43
N GLU A 8 -1.07 4.91 6.68
CA GLU A 8 -1.44 3.62 7.21
C GLU A 8 -2.74 3.22 6.50
N PHE A 9 -2.58 2.47 5.41
CA PHE A 9 -3.70 2.04 4.59
C PHE A 9 -4.40 0.89 5.31
N ILE A 10 -5.68 1.06 5.67
CA ILE A 10 -6.44 0.01 6.36
C ILE A 10 -7.15 -0.86 5.33
N CYS A 11 -7.02 -2.18 5.47
CA CYS A 11 -7.69 -3.12 4.60
C CYS A 11 -9.21 -3.10 4.82
N PRO A 12 -10.03 -2.87 3.78
CA PRO A 12 -11.49 -2.87 3.90
C PRO A 12 -12.08 -4.27 4.16
N ILE A 13 -11.31 -5.34 3.92
CA ILE A 13 -11.74 -6.73 4.13
C ILE A 13 -11.64 -7.14 5.60
N CYS A 14 -10.51 -6.83 6.24
CA CYS A 14 -10.18 -7.37 7.57
C CYS A 14 -9.85 -6.30 8.61
N GLY A 15 -9.82 -5.02 8.24
CA GLY A 15 -9.51 -3.91 9.16
C GLY A 15 -8.03 -3.80 9.55
N GLU A 16 -7.16 -4.62 8.97
CA GLU A 16 -5.72 -4.64 9.28
C GLU A 16 -4.93 -3.63 8.42
N ILE A 17 -3.80 -3.15 8.96
CA ILE A 17 -2.93 -2.22 8.24
C ILE A 17 -2.24 -2.95 7.07
N MET A 18 -2.54 -2.52 5.86
CA MET A 18 -1.88 -2.95 4.63
C MET A 18 -0.52 -2.27 4.52
N LYS A 19 0.45 -3.05 4.05
CA LYS A 19 1.82 -2.56 3.84
C LYS A 19 2.03 -2.27 2.37
N GLU A 20 2.77 -1.20 2.11
CA GLU A 20 3.25 -0.91 0.76
C GLU A 20 4.07 -2.09 0.24
N TYR A 21 3.81 -2.43 -1.01
CA TYR A 21 4.50 -3.47 -1.75
C TYR A 21 5.29 -2.82 -2.90
N PRO A 22 6.49 -2.28 -2.60
CA PRO A 22 7.30 -1.53 -3.57
C PRO A 22 7.93 -2.42 -4.65
N TYR A 23 7.80 -3.74 -4.53
CA TYR A 23 8.35 -4.72 -5.48
C TYR A 23 7.50 -4.93 -6.74
N ALA A 24 6.41 -4.18 -6.92
CA ALA A 24 5.70 -4.18 -8.18
C ALA A 24 6.60 -3.57 -9.27
N TYR A 25 6.84 -4.31 -10.35
CA TYR A 25 7.73 -3.93 -11.46
C TYR A 25 7.37 -2.56 -12.09
N ASP A 26 6.14 -2.08 -11.90
CA ASP A 26 5.58 -0.85 -12.49
C ASP A 26 5.51 0.36 -11.52
N ASN A 27 6.01 0.23 -10.28
CA ASN A 27 5.76 1.16 -9.15
C ASN A 27 6.39 2.59 -9.32
N LYS A 28 6.81 2.98 -10.52
CA LYS A 28 7.41 4.30 -10.78
C LYS A 28 7.02 4.94 -12.11
N GLN A 29 6.17 4.30 -12.91
CA GLN A 29 5.81 4.86 -14.22
C GLN A 29 4.56 5.76 -14.15
N TYR A 30 3.74 5.64 -13.09
CA TYR A 30 2.44 6.31 -12.95
C TYR A 30 2.06 6.65 -11.50
N ASP A 31 3.03 6.87 -10.60
CA ASP A 31 2.72 7.19 -9.20
C ASP A 31 1.75 6.18 -8.55
N LYS A 32 1.87 4.89 -8.92
CA LYS A 32 1.02 3.80 -8.42
C LYS A 32 1.69 3.10 -7.25
N VAL A 33 1.16 3.30 -6.06
CA VAL A 33 1.56 2.60 -4.85
C VAL A 33 0.68 1.38 -4.65
N TYR A 34 1.30 0.20 -4.70
CA TYR A 34 0.63 -1.07 -4.42
C TYR A 34 0.66 -1.35 -2.92
N TYR A 35 -0.46 -1.74 -2.35
CA TYR A 35 -0.59 -2.19 -0.97
C TYR A 35 -1.04 -3.64 -0.96
N LYS A 36 -0.46 -4.43 -0.06
CA LYS A 36 -0.89 -5.81 0.18
C LYS A 36 -1.18 -6.02 1.66
N CYS A 37 -2.36 -6.55 1.95
CA CYS A 37 -2.73 -6.99 3.27
C CYS A 37 -2.00 -8.31 3.57
N ALA A 38 -1.27 -8.35 4.68
CA ALA A 38 -0.57 -9.56 5.12
C ALA A 38 -1.51 -10.62 5.71
N VAL A 39 -2.71 -10.22 6.16
CA VAL A 39 -3.65 -11.09 6.86
C VAL A 39 -4.61 -11.80 5.89
N CYS A 40 -5.36 -11.04 5.08
CA CYS A 40 -6.30 -11.62 4.14
C CYS A 40 -5.75 -11.78 2.71
N GLY A 41 -4.55 -11.25 2.44
CA GLY A 41 -3.94 -11.29 1.10
C GLY A 41 -4.54 -10.31 0.08
N HIS A 42 -5.48 -9.46 0.50
CA HIS A 42 -6.09 -8.42 -0.34
C HIS A 42 -5.02 -7.47 -0.89
N LYS A 43 -5.20 -7.00 -2.13
CA LYS A 43 -4.26 -6.12 -2.81
C LYS A 43 -5.02 -4.88 -3.27
N GLU A 44 -4.50 -3.72 -2.94
CA GLU A 44 -5.01 -2.44 -3.42
C GLU A 44 -3.92 -1.66 -4.12
N VAL A 45 -4.33 -0.78 -5.02
CA VAL A 45 -3.43 0.12 -5.72
C VAL A 45 -3.99 1.52 -5.56
N LYS A 46 -3.19 2.43 -5.01
CA LYS A 46 -3.48 3.87 -5.04
C LYS A 46 -2.62 4.51 -6.10
N ILE A 47 -3.20 5.47 -6.80
CA ILE A 47 -2.48 6.41 -7.66
C ILE A 47 -2.33 7.68 -6.81
N VAL A 48 -1.09 8.12 -6.56
CA VAL A 48 -0.80 9.39 -5.85
C VAL A 48 -0.70 10.56 -6.80
#